data_AF-A0A382F434-F1
#
_entry.id   AF-A0A382F434-F1
#
_cell.length_a   1.000
_cell.length_b   1.000
_cell.length_c   1.000
_cell.angle_alpha   90.00
_cell.angle_beta   90.00
_cell.angle_gamma   90.00
#
_symmetry.space_group_name_H-M   'P 1'
#
loop_
_entity.id
_entity.type
_entity.pdbx_description
1 polymer ?
#
loop_
_entity_poly.entity_id
_entity_poly.type
_entity_poly.pdbx_seq_one_letter_code
_entity_poly.pdbx_strand_id
1 'polypeptide(L)'
;VSTIEYTEQLTYLLFLKMAHERETRPLNPETVVPADCSWQRLLDTDGDELEVTYRTILETLAKQPGTLGVIFRKAQNKIQDPAKLKRLIVDFIDQENWSATGVDIKGDAYEGLLAKGAEDIKSGAGQYFTPRALISAMVDCIQPTVADTVVDPACGTGGFLLAAYEYATRDAENLTPDEKNHLRDGFVHGVELVDGTARLAAMNMLLHGMTRADGPSPIDVKDS
;
A
#
# COMPACT_ATOMS: atom_id res chain seq x y z
N VAL A 1 -13.52 0.75 16.31
CA VAL A 1 -12.52 0.76 15.23
C VAL A 1 -12.08 2.20 15.08
N SER A 2 -10.82 2.50 15.37
CA SER A 2 -10.25 3.83 15.07
C SER A 2 -10.18 4.04 13.56
N THR A 3 -10.10 5.29 13.09
CA THR A 3 -9.98 5.59 11.66
C THR A 3 -8.75 4.92 11.03
N ILE A 4 -7.66 4.78 11.79
CA ILE A 4 -6.46 4.04 11.38
C ILE A 4 -6.76 2.56 11.21
N GLU A 5 -7.38 1.91 12.19
CA GLU A 5 -7.72 0.49 12.10
C GLU A 5 -8.61 0.21 10.89
N TYR A 6 -9.56 1.09 10.60
CA TYR A 6 -10.40 0.97 9.40
C TYR A 6 -9.57 1.10 8.11
N THR A 7 -8.65 2.07 8.07
CA THR A 7 -7.74 2.26 6.93
C THR A 7 -6.88 1.02 6.71
N GLU A 8 -6.34 0.41 7.77
CA GLU A 8 -5.58 -0.84 7.68
C GLU A 8 -6.40 -2.00 7.09
N GLN A 9 -7.65 -2.18 7.52
CA GLN A 9 -8.51 -3.23 6.99
C GLN A 9 -8.83 -2.99 5.50
N LEU A 10 -9.10 -1.74 5.15
CA LEU A 10 -9.34 -1.33 3.77
C LEU A 10 -8.09 -1.58 2.91
N THR A 11 -6.90 -1.28 3.41
CA THR A 11 -5.62 -1.54 2.73
C THR A 11 -5.49 -3.01 2.31
N TYR A 12 -5.80 -3.95 3.20
CA TYR A 12 -5.71 -5.38 2.88
C TYR A 12 -6.68 -5.80 1.79
N LEU A 13 -7.95 -5.41 1.93
CA LEU A 13 -9.00 -5.80 1.00
C LEU A 13 -8.78 -5.16 -0.37
N LEU A 14 -8.37 -3.89 -0.39
CA LEU A 14 -8.02 -3.19 -1.62
C LEU A 14 -6.84 -3.86 -2.33
N PHE A 15 -5.80 -4.25 -1.61
CA PHE A 15 -4.69 -5.00 -2.18
C PHE A 15 -5.17 -6.30 -2.84
N LEU A 16 -6.00 -7.09 -2.14
CA LEU A 16 -6.53 -8.35 -2.67
C LEU A 16 -7.40 -8.14 -3.92
N LYS A 17 -8.24 -7.11 -3.94
CA LYS A 17 -9.03 -6.74 -5.11
C LYS A 17 -8.16 -6.37 -6.30
N MET A 18 -7.13 -5.54 -6.08
CA MET A 18 -6.20 -5.15 -7.14
C MET A 18 -5.37 -6.34 -7.66
N ALA A 19 -4.96 -7.26 -6.77
CA ALA A 19 -4.29 -8.49 -7.16
C ALA A 19 -5.18 -9.35 -8.05
N HIS A 20 -6.47 -9.49 -7.69
CA HIS A 20 -7.45 -10.22 -8.49
C HIS A 20 -7.68 -9.60 -9.87
N GLU A 21 -7.84 -8.28 -9.96
CA GLU A 21 -8.03 -7.62 -11.25
C GLU A 21 -6.81 -7.73 -12.18
N ARG A 22 -5.59 -7.78 -11.62
CA ARG A 22 -4.36 -8.06 -12.38
C ARG A 22 -4.28 -9.51 -12.84
N GLU A 23 -4.82 -10.43 -12.07
CA GLU A 23 -4.90 -11.85 -12.43
C GLU A 23 -5.95 -12.09 -13.52
N THR A 24 -7.09 -11.39 -13.47
CA THR A 24 -8.21 -11.57 -14.41
C THR A 24 -8.18 -10.62 -15.62
N ARG A 25 -7.13 -9.81 -15.78
CA ARG A 25 -7.05 -8.86 -16.90
C ARG A 25 -6.95 -9.59 -18.25
N PRO A 26 -7.59 -9.09 -19.33
CA PRO A 26 -7.55 -9.76 -20.64
C PRO A 26 -6.17 -9.84 -21.28
N LEU A 27 -5.27 -8.90 -20.96
CA LEU A 27 -3.94 -8.80 -21.56
C LEU A 27 -2.86 -8.95 -20.50
N ASN A 28 -1.95 -9.90 -20.72
CA ASN A 28 -0.80 -10.20 -19.85
C ASN A 28 -1.18 -10.50 -18.38
N PRO A 29 -2.13 -11.42 -18.08
CA PRO A 29 -2.54 -11.70 -16.70
C PRO A 29 -1.34 -12.00 -15.80
N GLU A 30 -1.39 -11.52 -14.56
CA GLU A 30 -0.30 -11.62 -13.59
C GLU A 30 -0.83 -12.11 -12.24
N THR A 31 -0.33 -13.26 -11.80
CA THR A 31 -0.65 -13.82 -10.49
C THR A 31 0.20 -13.13 -9.43
N VAL A 32 -0.44 -12.33 -8.58
CA VAL A 32 0.23 -11.55 -7.52
C VAL A 32 0.20 -12.27 -6.17
N VAL A 33 -0.88 -13.02 -5.89
CA VAL A 33 -1.07 -13.74 -4.63
C VAL A 33 -1.21 -15.24 -4.89
N PRO A 34 -0.89 -16.10 -3.90
CA PRO A 34 -1.20 -17.52 -3.97
C PRO A 34 -2.69 -17.80 -4.24
N ALA A 35 -3.01 -18.92 -4.90
CA ALA A 35 -4.37 -19.26 -5.30
C ALA A 35 -5.35 -19.45 -4.12
N ASP A 36 -4.84 -19.87 -2.96
CA ASP A 36 -5.60 -19.97 -1.70
C ASP A 36 -5.85 -18.61 -1.04
N CYS A 37 -5.26 -17.53 -1.57
CA CYS A 37 -5.35 -16.15 -1.11
C CYS A 37 -6.14 -15.24 -2.08
N SER A 38 -6.90 -15.80 -3.01
CA SER A 38 -7.59 -15.01 -4.04
C SER A 38 -8.82 -14.27 -3.50
N TRP A 39 -9.12 -13.13 -4.13
CA TRP A 39 -10.34 -12.34 -3.86
C TRP A 39 -11.61 -13.16 -4.06
N GLN A 40 -11.65 -14.04 -5.07
CA GLN A 40 -12.80 -14.89 -5.36
C GLN A 40 -13.20 -15.75 -4.15
N ARG A 41 -12.24 -16.24 -3.36
CA ARG A 41 -12.55 -17.02 -2.14
C ARG A 41 -13.30 -16.20 -1.09
N LEU A 42 -13.05 -14.90 -1.01
CA LEU A 42 -13.80 -14.00 -0.13
C LEU A 42 -15.23 -13.76 -0.65
N LEU A 43 -15.41 -13.73 -1.97
CA LEU A 43 -16.73 -13.64 -2.60
C LEU A 43 -17.55 -14.91 -2.42
N ASP A 44 -16.90 -16.08 -2.43
CA ASP A 44 -17.57 -17.39 -2.36
C ASP A 44 -17.93 -17.84 -0.94
N THR A 45 -17.44 -17.15 0.09
CA THR A 45 -17.62 -17.54 1.51
C THR A 45 -18.48 -16.53 2.28
N ASP A 46 -19.22 -16.98 3.29
CA ASP A 46 -20.10 -16.14 4.12
C ASP A 46 -20.03 -16.53 5.60
N GLY A 47 -20.53 -15.66 6.49
CA GLY A 47 -20.61 -15.94 7.92
C GLY A 47 -19.27 -16.32 8.54
N ASP A 48 -19.26 -17.35 9.39
CA ASP A 48 -18.06 -17.82 10.08
C ASP A 48 -16.98 -18.31 9.10
N GLU A 49 -17.38 -18.88 7.96
CA GLU A 49 -16.45 -19.35 6.93
C GLU A 49 -15.68 -18.19 6.28
N LEU A 50 -16.35 -17.05 6.06
CA LEU A 50 -15.70 -15.83 5.58
C LEU A 50 -14.65 -15.32 6.57
N GLU A 51 -14.97 -15.33 7.87
CA GLU A 51 -14.02 -14.88 8.90
C GLU A 51 -12.78 -15.77 8.95
N VAL A 52 -12.97 -17.09 8.92
CA VAL A 52 -11.87 -18.07 8.88
C VAL A 52 -11.04 -17.89 7.61
N THR A 53 -11.69 -17.77 6.45
CA THR A 53 -11.03 -17.57 5.16
C THR A 53 -10.18 -16.30 5.18
N TYR A 54 -10.76 -15.16 5.55
CA TYR A 54 -10.05 -13.90 5.58
C TYR A 54 -8.85 -13.94 6.52
N ARG A 55 -8.99 -14.52 7.71
CA ARG A 55 -7.89 -14.73 8.66
C ARG A 55 -6.76 -15.57 8.06
N THR A 56 -7.09 -16.70 7.42
CA THR A 56 -6.09 -17.56 6.78
C THR A 56 -5.35 -16.83 5.66
N ILE A 57 -6.04 -16.04 4.85
CA ILE A 57 -5.42 -15.21 3.80
C ILE A 57 -4.39 -14.25 4.41
N LEU A 58 -4.78 -13.50 5.46
CA LEU A 58 -3.88 -12.56 6.13
C LEU A 58 -2.63 -13.27 6.68
N GLU A 59 -2.80 -14.44 7.31
CA GLU A 59 -1.71 -15.22 7.88
C GLU A 59 -0.77 -15.82 6.81
N THR A 60 -1.30 -16.24 5.66
CA THR A 60 -0.51 -16.77 4.54
C THR A 60 0.27 -15.66 3.86
N LEU A 61 -0.35 -14.50 3.61
CA LEU A 61 0.32 -13.36 3.00
C LEU A 61 1.39 -12.75 3.91
N ALA A 62 1.17 -12.76 5.23
CA ALA A 62 2.15 -12.31 6.22
C ALA A 62 3.47 -13.09 6.20
N LYS A 63 3.47 -14.30 5.63
CA LYS A 63 4.65 -15.19 5.52
C LYS A 63 5.36 -15.06 4.16
N GLN A 64 4.80 -14.30 3.22
CA GLN A 64 5.44 -14.06 1.93
C GLN A 64 6.69 -13.19 2.11
N PRO A 65 7.70 -13.30 1.24
CA PRO A 65 8.84 -12.42 1.24
C PRO A 65 8.48 -11.03 0.68
N GLY A 66 9.41 -10.08 0.80
CA GLY A 66 9.36 -8.81 0.08
C GLY A 66 8.23 -7.87 0.53
N THR A 67 7.76 -7.04 -0.41
CA THR A 67 6.72 -6.03 -0.17
C THR A 67 5.44 -6.63 0.39
N LEU A 68 5.02 -7.78 -0.14
CA LEU A 68 3.87 -8.54 0.37
C LEU A 68 4.00 -8.88 1.84
N GLY A 69 5.16 -9.42 2.24
CA GLY A 69 5.44 -9.76 3.63
C GLY A 69 5.33 -8.56 4.56
N VAL A 70 5.83 -7.39 4.13
CA VAL A 70 5.76 -6.16 4.91
C VAL A 70 4.32 -5.65 5.05
N ILE A 71 3.55 -5.61 3.95
CA ILE A 71 2.15 -5.17 3.98
C ILE A 71 1.33 -6.06 4.95
N PHE A 72 1.49 -7.38 4.88
CA PHE A 72 0.70 -8.30 5.71
C PHE A 72 1.36 -8.67 7.04
N ARG A 73 2.51 -8.07 7.40
CA ARG A 73 3.22 -8.39 8.65
C ARG A 73 2.30 -8.16 9.85
N LYS A 74 2.14 -9.22 10.66
CA LYS A 74 1.25 -9.29 11.83
C LYS A 74 -0.18 -8.81 11.53
N ALA A 75 -0.66 -9.04 10.30
CA ALA A 75 -2.01 -8.65 9.91
C ALA A 75 -3.07 -9.38 10.74
N GLN A 76 -4.13 -8.64 11.11
CA GLN A 76 -5.24 -9.17 11.87
C GLN A 76 -6.55 -8.61 11.33
N ASN A 77 -7.56 -9.47 11.23
CA ASN A 77 -8.93 -9.00 11.01
C ASN A 77 -9.43 -8.26 12.27
N LYS A 78 -9.82 -7.01 12.10
CA LYS A 78 -10.45 -6.19 13.16
C LYS A 78 -11.96 -6.03 12.97
N ILE A 79 -12.51 -6.51 11.85
CA ILE A 79 -13.94 -6.51 11.55
C ILE A 79 -14.54 -7.82 12.08
N GLN A 80 -15.08 -7.74 13.30
CA GLN A 80 -15.65 -8.89 14.01
C GLN A 80 -17.03 -9.33 13.53
N ASP A 81 -17.71 -8.51 12.74
CA ASP A 81 -19.06 -8.79 12.25
C ASP A 81 -18.96 -9.30 10.80
N PRO A 82 -19.20 -10.61 10.54
CA PRO A 82 -19.05 -11.18 9.22
C PRO A 82 -19.98 -10.56 8.18
N ALA A 83 -21.17 -10.12 8.58
CA ALA A 83 -22.09 -9.45 7.67
C ALA A 83 -21.55 -8.07 7.25
N LYS A 84 -20.92 -7.34 8.17
CA LYS A 84 -20.24 -6.07 7.82
C LYS A 84 -19.01 -6.30 6.95
N LEU A 85 -18.21 -7.35 7.23
CA LEU A 85 -17.07 -7.71 6.40
C LEU A 85 -17.51 -8.06 4.98
N LYS A 86 -18.54 -8.91 4.85
CA LYS A 86 -19.11 -9.28 3.53
C LYS A 86 -19.63 -8.07 2.78
N ARG A 87 -20.36 -7.19 3.47
CA ARG A 87 -20.86 -5.94 2.89
C ARG A 87 -19.72 -5.06 2.37
N LEU A 88 -18.63 -4.92 3.14
CA LEU A 88 -17.46 -4.17 2.71
C LEU A 88 -16.82 -4.76 1.45
N ILE A 89 -16.70 -6.08 1.40
CA ILE A 89 -16.13 -6.81 0.25
C ILE A 89 -17.02 -6.62 -0.98
N VAL A 90 -18.29 -6.99 -0.91
CA VAL A 90 -19.19 -7.10 -2.07
C VAL A 90 -19.75 -5.75 -2.51
N ASP A 91 -20.25 -4.94 -1.57
CA ASP A 91 -21.04 -3.76 -1.92
C ASP A 91 -20.16 -2.52 -2.14
N PHE A 92 -18.96 -2.48 -1.56
CA PHE A 92 -18.10 -1.29 -1.58
C PHE A 92 -16.82 -1.47 -2.37
N ILE A 93 -16.14 -2.61 -2.26
CA ILE A 93 -14.83 -2.81 -2.91
C ILE A 93 -14.98 -3.54 -4.25
N ASP A 94 -15.83 -4.57 -4.31
CA ASP A 94 -15.98 -5.39 -5.51
C ASP A 94 -16.60 -4.66 -6.70
N GLN A 95 -17.52 -3.72 -6.42
CA GLN A 95 -18.24 -2.94 -7.43
C GLN A 95 -17.35 -2.01 -8.26
N GLU A 96 -16.15 -1.70 -7.77
CA GLU A 96 -15.24 -0.76 -8.39
C GLU A 96 -14.13 -1.49 -9.18
N ASN A 97 -13.73 -0.90 -10.31
CA ASN A 97 -12.57 -1.37 -11.06
C ASN A 97 -11.36 -0.51 -10.71
N TRP A 98 -10.61 -0.97 -9.72
CA TRP A 98 -9.44 -0.26 -9.26
C TRP A 98 -8.39 -0.29 -10.35
N SER A 99 -8.04 -1.44 -10.92
CA SER A 99 -6.95 -1.62 -11.89
C SER A 99 -7.08 -0.81 -13.18
N ALA A 100 -8.29 -0.53 -13.64
CA ALA A 100 -8.52 0.37 -14.79
C ALA A 100 -8.29 1.85 -14.46
N THR A 101 -8.27 2.21 -13.18
CA THR A 101 -7.98 3.56 -12.69
C THR A 101 -6.47 3.81 -12.74
N GLY A 102 -6.04 4.95 -13.27
CA GLY A 102 -4.62 5.32 -13.38
C GLY A 102 -3.88 5.19 -12.03
N VAL A 103 -2.57 4.93 -12.08
CA VAL A 103 -1.69 4.84 -10.89
C VAL A 103 -1.88 6.07 -10.01
N ASP A 104 -1.86 7.25 -10.62
CA ASP A 104 -2.03 8.56 -9.96
C ASP A 104 -3.34 8.63 -9.15
N ILE A 105 -4.48 8.25 -9.74
CA ILE A 105 -5.78 8.37 -9.08
C ILE A 105 -5.89 7.44 -7.86
N LYS A 106 -5.32 6.22 -7.93
CA LYS A 106 -5.32 5.28 -6.79
C LYS A 106 -4.44 5.78 -5.66
N GLY A 107 -3.24 6.24 -6.02
CA GLY A 107 -2.27 6.80 -5.10
C GLY A 107 -2.85 7.98 -4.35
N ASP A 108 -3.41 8.95 -5.09
CA ASP A 108 -4.06 10.14 -4.56
C ASP A 108 -5.24 9.81 -3.63
N ALA A 109 -6.07 8.84 -4.01
CA ALA A 109 -7.19 8.40 -3.17
C ALA A 109 -6.69 7.79 -1.85
N TYR A 110 -5.64 6.98 -1.90
CA TYR A 110 -5.03 6.38 -0.72
C TYR A 110 -4.36 7.43 0.18
N GLU A 111 -3.65 8.39 -0.41
CA GLU A 111 -3.05 9.52 0.29
C GLU A 111 -4.10 10.39 0.99
N GLY A 112 -5.25 10.62 0.35
CA GLY A 112 -6.39 11.30 0.97
C GLY A 112 -6.94 10.56 2.19
N LEU A 113 -7.01 9.22 2.13
CA LEU A 113 -7.42 8.39 3.27
C LEU A 113 -6.40 8.47 4.42
N LEU A 114 -5.10 8.42 4.11
CA LEU A 114 -4.03 8.56 5.09
C LEU A 114 -4.06 9.92 5.77
N ALA A 115 -4.20 11.00 5.00
CA ALA A 115 -4.28 12.36 5.53
C ALA A 115 -5.49 12.53 6.46
N LYS A 116 -6.66 12.04 6.05
CA LYS A 116 -7.88 12.08 6.88
C LYS A 116 -7.74 11.23 8.16
N GLY A 117 -7.05 10.09 8.07
CA GLY A 117 -6.74 9.26 9.23
C GLY A 117 -5.77 9.95 10.21
N ALA A 118 -4.80 10.70 9.68
CA ALA A 118 -3.82 11.47 10.45
C ALA A 118 -4.43 12.68 11.18
N GLU A 119 -5.39 13.36 10.54
CA GLU A 119 -6.12 14.50 11.10
C GLU A 119 -7.07 14.11 12.24
N ASP A 120 -7.41 12.83 12.38
CA ASP A 120 -8.22 12.34 13.50
C ASP A 120 -7.38 12.33 14.80
N ILE A 121 -7.33 13.48 15.48
CA ILE A 121 -6.55 13.75 16.70
C ILE A 121 -6.81 12.71 17.80
N LYS A 122 -7.99 12.05 17.82
CA LYS A 122 -8.32 11.02 18.82
C LYS A 122 -7.56 9.71 18.61
N SER A 123 -6.99 9.48 17.44
CA SER A 123 -6.33 8.24 17.07
C SER A 123 -4.83 8.19 17.42
N GLY A 124 -4.21 9.34 17.72
CA GLY A 124 -2.76 9.44 17.90
C GLY A 124 -1.95 9.28 16.59
N ALA A 125 -2.60 9.20 15.43
CA ALA A 125 -1.99 9.03 14.11
C ALA A 125 -0.99 10.14 13.72
N GLY A 126 -1.20 11.36 14.22
CA GLY A 126 -0.42 12.54 13.83
C GLY A 126 1.08 12.42 14.10
N GLN A 127 1.51 11.50 14.98
CA GLN A 127 2.94 11.25 15.22
C GLN A 127 3.66 10.58 14.03
N TYR A 128 2.91 9.96 13.10
CA TYR A 128 3.45 9.25 11.93
C TYR A 128 3.22 9.99 10.61
N PHE A 129 2.67 11.21 10.66
CA PHE A 129 2.28 11.97 9.49
C PHE A 129 2.87 13.38 9.51
N THR A 130 3.52 13.75 8.41
CA THR A 130 4.00 15.12 8.19
C THR A 130 3.10 15.80 7.16
N PRO A 131 2.64 17.06 7.40
CA PRO A 131 1.81 17.78 6.45
C PRO A 131 2.43 17.87 5.05
N ARG A 132 1.65 17.55 4.01
CA ARG A 132 2.15 17.46 2.62
C ARG A 132 2.76 18.76 2.13
N ALA A 133 2.18 19.91 2.47
CA ALA A 133 2.75 21.21 2.12
C ALA A 133 4.18 21.43 2.67
N LEU A 134 4.48 20.90 3.87
CA LEU A 134 5.82 20.98 4.44
C LEU A 134 6.78 20.03 3.71
N ILE A 135 6.35 18.80 3.43
CA ILE A 135 7.14 17.83 2.66
C ILE A 135 7.50 18.43 1.29
N SER A 136 6.51 18.93 0.54
CA SER A 136 6.73 19.51 -0.80
C SER A 136 7.73 20.66 -0.76
N ALA A 137 7.60 21.58 0.21
CA ALA A 137 8.54 22.69 0.35
C ALA A 137 9.99 22.22 0.61
N MET A 138 10.17 21.18 1.44
CA MET A 138 11.49 20.60 1.68
C MET A 138 12.05 19.91 0.44
N VAL A 139 11.23 19.12 -0.27
CA VAL A 139 11.65 18.43 -1.50
C VAL A 139 11.99 19.43 -2.61
N ASP A 140 11.23 20.52 -2.78
CA ASP A 140 11.52 21.58 -3.76
C ASP A 140 12.85 22.30 -3.49
N CYS A 141 13.35 22.26 -2.24
CA CYS A 141 14.67 22.78 -1.88
C CYS A 141 15.79 21.75 -2.14
N ILE A 142 15.51 20.45 -1.96
CA ILE A 142 16.48 19.36 -2.15
C ILE A 142 16.66 19.04 -3.63
N GLN A 143 15.58 19.07 -4.40
CA GLN A 143 15.54 18.83 -5.84
C GLN A 143 16.12 17.47 -6.27
N PRO A 144 15.60 16.34 -5.75
CA PRO A 144 16.11 15.02 -6.09
C PRO A 144 15.93 14.71 -7.58
N THR A 145 16.90 14.00 -8.15
CA THR A 145 16.92 13.60 -9.56
C THR A 145 16.79 12.09 -9.69
N VAL A 146 16.45 11.58 -10.87
CA VAL A 146 16.30 10.14 -11.12
C VAL A 146 17.58 9.31 -10.92
N ALA A 147 18.74 9.95 -10.78
CA ALA A 147 20.00 9.29 -10.47
C ALA A 147 20.25 9.10 -8.97
N ASP A 148 19.49 9.78 -8.12
CA ASP A 148 19.69 9.78 -6.67
C ASP A 148 19.06 8.55 -6.00
N THR A 149 19.49 8.26 -4.78
CA THR A 149 18.79 7.37 -3.85
C THR A 149 18.35 8.17 -2.64
N VAL A 150 17.04 8.14 -2.36
CA VAL A 150 16.40 8.86 -1.26
C VAL A 150 16.18 7.90 -0.11
N VAL A 151 16.66 8.29 1.07
CA VAL A 151 16.53 7.49 2.29
C VAL A 151 15.82 8.28 3.37
N ASP A 152 14.78 7.70 3.96
CA ASP A 152 14.07 8.24 5.12
C ASP A 152 14.14 7.24 6.30
N PRO A 153 14.94 7.52 7.35
CA PRO A 153 15.14 6.59 8.47
C PRO A 153 13.96 6.53 9.45
N ALA A 154 12.94 7.37 9.29
CA ALA A 154 11.74 7.39 10.12
C ALA A 154 10.52 7.73 9.24
N CYS A 155 10.26 6.86 8.26
CA CYS A 155 9.49 7.24 7.09
C CYS A 155 7.99 7.42 7.34
N GLY A 156 7.45 6.96 8.47
CA GLY A 156 6.03 7.04 8.77
C GLY A 156 5.23 6.38 7.65
N THR A 157 4.26 7.09 7.05
CA THR A 157 3.49 6.58 5.90
C THR A 157 4.22 6.70 4.54
N GLY A 158 5.50 7.03 4.53
CA GLY A 158 6.32 7.17 3.30
C GLY A 158 6.17 8.50 2.56
N GLY A 159 5.71 9.56 3.24
CA GLY A 159 5.38 10.84 2.59
C GLY A 159 6.55 11.53 1.88
N PHE A 160 7.74 11.56 2.51
CA PHE A 160 8.94 12.13 1.88
C PHE A 160 9.42 11.29 0.70
N LEU A 161 9.36 9.96 0.82
CA LEU A 161 9.76 9.03 -0.24
C LEU A 161 8.89 9.24 -1.49
N LEU A 162 7.57 9.32 -1.30
CA LEU A 162 6.61 9.58 -2.37
C LEU A 162 6.86 10.94 -3.03
N ALA A 163 6.94 12.02 -2.24
CA ALA A 163 7.14 13.35 -2.79
C ALA A 163 8.46 13.51 -3.55
N ALA A 164 9.53 12.85 -3.08
CA ALA A 164 10.80 12.83 -3.77
C ALA A 164 10.72 12.07 -5.12
N TYR A 165 9.99 10.95 -5.15
CA TYR A 165 9.73 10.20 -6.37
C TYR A 165 8.93 11.00 -7.38
N GLU A 166 7.83 11.63 -6.95
CA GLU A 166 7.02 12.51 -7.78
C GLU A 166 7.85 13.68 -8.33
N TYR A 167 8.70 14.30 -7.50
CA TYR A 167 9.58 15.38 -7.95
C TYR A 167 10.55 14.90 -9.04
N ALA A 168 11.22 13.77 -8.82
CA ALA A 168 12.19 13.21 -9.77
C ALA A 168 11.54 12.74 -11.08
N THR A 169 10.25 12.40 -11.06
CA THR A 169 9.51 11.88 -12.23
C THR A 169 8.70 12.94 -12.98
N ARG A 170 8.78 14.23 -12.60
CA ARG A 170 8.07 15.32 -13.32
C ARG A 170 8.37 15.38 -14.82
N ASP A 171 9.60 15.02 -15.22
CA ASP A 171 10.05 15.00 -16.62
C ASP A 171 10.26 13.56 -17.15
N ALA A 172 9.39 12.62 -16.76
CA ALA A 172 9.54 11.19 -17.02
C ALA A 172 9.52 10.76 -18.51
N GLU A 173 9.21 11.66 -19.44
CA GLU A 173 9.08 11.36 -20.87
C GLU A 173 10.38 10.86 -21.52
N ASN A 174 11.54 11.21 -20.96
CA ASN A 174 12.86 10.90 -21.53
C ASN A 174 13.66 9.85 -20.75
N LEU A 175 13.04 9.14 -19.80
CA LEU A 175 13.75 8.18 -18.96
C LEU A 175 14.18 6.93 -19.73
N THR A 176 15.44 6.59 -19.57
CA THR A 176 16.03 5.34 -20.05
C THR A 176 15.40 4.14 -19.31
N PRO A 177 15.46 2.92 -19.88
CA PRO A 177 15.01 1.72 -19.19
C PRO A 177 15.68 1.51 -17.82
N ASP A 178 16.96 1.86 -17.69
CA ASP A 178 17.72 1.71 -16.45
C ASP A 178 17.25 2.70 -15.38
N GLU A 179 17.01 3.96 -15.74
CA GLU A 179 16.43 4.96 -14.83
C GLU A 179 15.02 4.55 -14.38
N LYS A 180 14.20 3.99 -15.27
CA LYS A 180 12.88 3.45 -14.92
C LYS A 180 12.97 2.28 -13.94
N ASN A 181 13.97 1.41 -14.10
CA ASN A 181 14.20 0.31 -13.16
C ASN A 181 14.70 0.80 -11.81
N HIS A 182 15.61 1.77 -11.79
CA HIS A 182 16.07 2.41 -10.56
C HIS A 182 14.93 3.10 -9.81
N LEU A 183 14.12 3.89 -10.50
CA LEU A 183 12.93 4.53 -9.94
C LEU A 183 11.95 3.53 -9.31
N ARG A 184 11.82 2.33 -9.89
CA ARG A 184 10.93 1.29 -9.36
C ARG A 184 11.53 0.53 -8.17
N ASP A 185 12.82 0.18 -8.20
CA ASP A 185 13.38 -0.81 -7.28
C ASP A 185 14.51 -0.29 -6.37
N GLY A 186 15.06 0.90 -6.63
CA GLY A 186 16.28 1.39 -5.97
C GLY A 186 16.29 2.88 -5.60
N PHE A 187 15.27 3.64 -6.00
CA PHE A 187 15.23 5.08 -5.78
C PHE A 187 14.86 5.47 -4.35
N VAL A 188 13.99 4.69 -3.68
CA VAL A 188 13.56 4.98 -2.31
C VAL A 188 13.94 3.87 -1.33
N HIS A 189 14.31 4.26 -0.11
CA HIS A 189 14.45 3.36 1.03
C HIS A 189 13.91 4.02 2.31
N GLY A 190 13.08 3.30 3.05
CA GLY A 190 12.48 3.77 4.28
C GLY A 190 12.73 2.83 5.45
N VAL A 191 12.87 3.38 6.65
CA VAL A 191 12.85 2.60 7.90
C VAL A 191 11.67 3.08 8.75
N GLU A 192 10.88 2.14 9.26
CA GLU A 192 9.77 2.40 10.17
C GLU A 192 9.69 1.31 11.24
N LEU A 193 9.54 1.71 12.50
CA LEU A 193 9.54 0.80 13.63
C LEU A 193 8.22 0.04 13.79
N VAL A 194 7.09 0.72 13.51
CA VAL A 194 5.75 0.22 13.81
C VAL A 194 5.18 -0.53 12.61
N ASP A 195 4.87 -1.82 12.79
CA ASP A 195 4.36 -2.70 11.73
C ASP A 195 3.14 -2.10 10.98
N GLY A 196 2.19 -1.49 11.71
CA GLY A 196 1.00 -0.86 11.11
C GLY A 196 1.36 0.32 10.21
N THR A 197 2.23 1.20 10.67
CA THR A 197 2.69 2.37 9.91
C THR A 197 3.54 1.95 8.70
N ALA A 198 4.45 1.01 8.88
CA ALA A 198 5.29 0.48 7.80
C ALA A 198 4.47 -0.18 6.69
N ARG A 199 3.38 -0.88 7.04
CA ARG A 199 2.42 -1.41 6.08
C ARG A 199 1.79 -0.30 5.24
N LEU A 200 1.37 0.79 5.87
CA LEU A 200 0.79 1.92 5.14
C LEU A 200 1.80 2.50 4.17
N ALA A 201 3.06 2.66 4.57
CA ALA A 201 4.15 3.09 3.68
C ALA A 201 4.41 2.11 2.53
N ALA A 202 4.54 0.82 2.82
CA ALA A 202 4.80 -0.20 1.80
C ALA A 202 3.65 -0.28 0.77
N MET A 203 2.41 -0.19 1.22
CA MET A 203 1.25 -0.09 0.33
C MET A 203 1.30 1.20 -0.48
N ASN A 204 1.67 2.33 0.13
CA ASN A 204 1.80 3.61 -0.56
C ASN A 204 2.82 3.53 -1.70
N MET A 205 3.99 2.93 -1.43
CA MET A 205 5.03 2.70 -2.44
C MET A 205 4.51 1.81 -3.57
N LEU A 206 3.79 0.73 -3.24
CA LEU A 206 3.24 -0.19 -4.23
C LEU A 206 2.18 0.48 -5.12
N LEU A 207 1.28 1.28 -4.53
CA LEU A 207 0.19 1.94 -5.25
C LEU A 207 0.69 2.97 -6.25
N HIS A 208 1.80 3.65 -5.93
CA HIS A 208 2.46 4.63 -6.81
C HIS A 208 3.50 4.00 -7.75
N GLY A 209 3.63 2.67 -7.77
CA GLY A 209 4.54 1.97 -8.69
C GLY A 209 6.03 2.04 -8.32
N MET A 210 6.34 2.41 -7.08
CA MET A 210 7.70 2.46 -6.52
C MET A 210 8.20 1.11 -5.95
N THR A 211 7.48 0.03 -6.22
CA THR A 211 7.89 -1.35 -5.93
C THR A 211 6.92 -2.33 -6.61
N ARG A 212 7.26 -3.61 -6.60
CA ARG A 212 6.37 -4.71 -7.00
C ARG A 212 5.95 -5.51 -5.77
N ALA A 213 4.79 -6.16 -5.86
CA ALA A 213 4.28 -7.00 -4.78
C ALA A 213 5.19 -8.21 -4.51
N ASP A 214 5.74 -8.82 -5.57
CA ASP A 214 6.69 -9.93 -5.54
C ASP A 214 8.16 -9.49 -5.38
N GLY A 215 8.41 -8.17 -5.36
CA GLY A 215 9.73 -7.57 -5.29
C GLY A 215 10.24 -7.35 -3.86
N PRO A 216 11.51 -6.92 -3.71
CA PRO A 216 12.03 -6.48 -2.42
C PRO A 216 11.22 -5.29 -1.90
N SER A 217 11.02 -5.24 -0.58
CA SER A 217 10.36 -4.11 0.06
C SER A 217 11.31 -2.91 0.09
N PRO A 218 10.86 -1.71 -0.32
CA PRO A 218 11.62 -0.48 -0.08
C PRO A 218 11.57 -0.05 1.40
N ILE A 219 10.66 -0.63 2.19
CA ILE A 219 10.47 -0.32 3.61
C ILE A 219 11.00 -1.44 4.49
N ASP A 220 11.95 -1.11 5.35
CA ASP A 220 12.49 -1.96 6.40
C ASP A 220 11.76 -1.72 7.72
N VAL A 221 11.32 -2.81 8.36
CA VAL A 221 10.63 -2.74 9.65
C VAL A 221 11.57 -3.19 10.77
N LYS A 222 12.28 -2.23 11.33
CA LYS A 222 13.33 -2.39 12.33
C LYS A 222 13.52 -1.12 13.16
N ASP A 223 14.24 -1.25 14.26
CA ASP A 223 14.81 -0.10 14.97
C ASP A 223 16.01 0.40 14.15
N SER A 224 16.07 1.72 13.93
CA SER A 224 17.05 2.37 13.04
C SER A 224 18.44 2.48 13.66
#